data_AF-A0A3D5UKW6-F1
#
_entry.id   AF-A0A3D5UKW6-F1
#
_cell.length_a   1.000
_cell.length_b   1.000
_cell.length_c   1.000
_cell.angle_alpha   90.00
_cell.angle_beta   90.00
_cell.angle_gamma   90.00
#
_symmetry.space_group_name_H-M   'P 1'
#
loop_
_entity.id
_entity.type
_entity.pdbx_description
1 polymer ?
#
loop_
_entity_poly.entity_id
_entity_poly.type
_entity_poly.pdbx_seq_one_letter_code
_entity_poly.pdbx_strand_id
1 'polypeptide(L)' 'PATIMTDENIADQVYIQPLTVEALDQIIERERPDGLLATLGGQTGLNLAIELHEKGILDRY' A
#
# COMPACT_ATOMS: atom_id res chain seq x y z
N PRO A 1 -4.02 -17.21 -1.01
CA PRO A 1 -4.70 -16.25 -0.10
C PRO A 1 -6.22 -16.51 -0.11
N ALA A 2 -6.91 -16.29 1.01
CA ALA A 2 -8.35 -16.54 1.17
C ALA A 2 -9.20 -15.25 1.08
N THR A 3 -8.79 -14.32 0.23
CA THR A 3 -9.38 -12.98 0.06
C THR A 3 -9.68 -12.72 -1.41
N ILE A 4 -10.92 -12.38 -1.75
CA ILE A 4 -11.33 -12.12 -3.15
C ILE A 4 -10.66 -10.87 -3.70
N MET A 5 -10.44 -9.84 -2.88
CA MET A 5 -9.80 -8.58 -3.31
C MET A 5 -8.34 -8.75 -3.80
N THR A 6 -7.71 -9.90 -3.52
CA THR A 6 -6.33 -10.21 -3.93
C THR A 6 -6.28 -11.20 -5.10
N ASP A 7 -7.40 -11.41 -5.80
CA ASP A 7 -7.42 -12.15 -7.06
C ASP A 7 -6.87 -11.26 -8.19
N GLU A 8 -6.06 -11.84 -9.07
CA GLU A 8 -5.34 -11.13 -10.13
C GLU A 8 -6.27 -10.43 -11.13
N ASN A 9 -7.55 -10.82 -11.18
CA ASN A 9 -8.53 -10.21 -12.08
C ASN A 9 -9.25 -8.98 -11.49
N ILE A 10 -8.98 -8.61 -10.24
CA ILE A 10 -9.72 -7.55 -9.52
C ILE A 10 -9.04 -6.17 -9.64
N ALA A 11 -7.72 -6.13 -9.84
CA ALA A 11 -6.95 -4.90 -10.00
C ALA A 11 -5.84 -5.09 -11.03
N ASP A 12 -5.34 -3.99 -11.61
CA ASP A 12 -4.27 -4.05 -12.61
C ASP A 12 -2.98 -4.68 -12.05
N GLN A 13 -2.68 -4.43 -10.77
CA GLN A 13 -1.54 -5.00 -10.05
C GLN A 13 -1.96 -5.42 -8.64
N VAL A 14 -1.59 -6.64 -8.23
CA VAL A 14 -1.86 -7.18 -6.90
C VAL A 14 -0.54 -7.61 -6.25
N TYR A 15 -0.28 -7.14 -5.04
CA TYR A 15 0.91 -7.48 -4.27
C TYR A 15 0.58 -8.34 -3.06
N ILE A 16 1.05 -9.58 -3.07
CA ILE A 16 1.00 -10.46 -1.89
C ILE A 16 2.35 -10.36 -1.19
N GLN A 17 2.53 -9.29 -0.42
CA GLN A 17 3.73 -8.98 0.35
C GLN A 17 3.39 -8.75 1.83
N PRO A 18 4.37 -8.81 2.74
CA PRO A 18 4.17 -8.37 4.12
C PRO A 18 3.70 -6.91 4.17
N LEU A 19 2.76 -6.61 5.08
CA LEU A 19 2.27 -5.25 5.31
C LEU A 19 3.26 -4.46 6.18
N THR A 20 4.39 -4.07 5.59
CA THR A 20 5.41 -3.24 6.24
C THR A 20 5.70 -1.99 5.41
N VAL A 21 6.26 -0.96 6.05
CA VAL A 21 6.58 0.31 5.38
C VAL A 21 7.63 0.12 4.29
N GLU A 22 8.60 -0.77 4.49
CA GLU A 22 9.65 -1.03 3.50
C GLU A 22 9.08 -1.66 2.23
N ALA A 23 8.13 -2.60 2.38
CA ALA A 23 7.46 -3.20 1.23
C ALA A 23 6.60 -2.17 0.48
N LEU A 24 5.90 -1.30 1.22
CA LEU A 24 5.09 -0.24 0.62
C LEU A 24 5.92 0.84 -0.07
N ASP A 25 7.06 1.25 0.50
CA ASP A 25 8.01 2.20 -0.13
C ASP A 25 8.44 1.68 -1.51
N GLN A 26 8.86 0.41 -1.60
CA GLN A 26 9.25 -0.21 -2.86
C GLN A 26 8.11 -0.28 -3.88
N ILE A 27 6.88 -0.55 -3.43
CA ILE A 27 5.71 -0.58 -4.32
C ILE A 27 5.39 0.83 -4.83
N ILE A 28 5.38 1.84 -3.95
CA ILE A 28 5.08 3.23 -4.33
C ILE A 28 6.17 3.77 -5.26
N GLU A 29 7.44 3.49 -4.99
CA GLU A 29 8.56 3.89 -5.85
C GLU A 29 8.41 3.31 -7.27
N ARG A 30 7.96 2.04 -7.37
CA ARG A 30 7.79 1.34 -8.64
C ARG A 30 6.56 1.80 -9.42
N GLU A 31 5.42 1.89 -8.75
CA GLU A 31 4.12 2.12 -9.41
C GLU A 31 3.78 3.60 -9.54
N ARG A 32 4.39 4.48 -8.74
CA ARG A 32 4.13 5.93 -8.72
C ARG A 32 2.63 6.28 -8.73
N PRO A 33 1.86 5.77 -7.76
CA PRO A 33 0.43 6.04 -7.73
C PRO A 33 0.16 7.51 -7.41
N ASP A 34 -0.84 8.11 -8.04
CA ASP A 34 -1.25 9.50 -7.78
C ASP A 34 -1.90 9.68 -6.40
N GLY A 35 -2.29 8.59 -5.73
CA GLY A 35 -2.96 8.66 -4.43
C GLY A 35 -3.00 7.33 -3.69
N LEU A 36 -3.26 7.43 -2.39
CA LEU A 36 -3.32 6.29 -1.46
C LEU A 36 -4.65 6.27 -0.72
N LEU A 37 -5.38 5.15 -0.80
CA LEU A 37 -6.63 4.94 -0.06
C LEU A 37 -6.40 4.06 1.18
N ALA A 38 -6.14 4.69 2.32
CA ALA A 38 -5.76 3.99 3.56
C ALA A 38 -6.95 3.47 4.39
N THR A 39 -8.19 3.89 4.08
CA THR A 39 -9.37 3.66 4.94
C THR A 39 -9.98 2.26 4.84
N LEU A 40 -9.63 1.49 3.81
CA LEU A 40 -10.19 0.16 3.56
C LEU A 40 -9.41 -0.97 4.25
N GLY A 41 -8.23 -0.68 4.80
CA GLY A 41 -7.36 -1.65 5.49
C GLY A 41 -7.56 -1.71 7.01
N GLY A 42 -8.63 -1.11 7.54
CA GLY A 42 -8.85 -0.96 8.98
C GLY A 42 -7.73 -0.18 9.67
N GLN A 43 -7.47 -0.48 10.95
CA GLN A 43 -6.43 0.20 11.72
C GLN A 43 -5.02 -0.05 11.16
N THR A 44 -4.77 -1.26 10.63
CA THR A 44 -3.48 -1.61 10.02
C THR A 44 -3.18 -0.70 8.83
N GLY A 45 -4.13 -0.53 7.91
CA GLY A 45 -3.98 0.37 6.77
C GLY A 45 -3.75 1.83 7.18
N LEU A 46 -4.51 2.31 8.17
CA LEU A 46 -4.37 3.68 8.66
C LEU A 46 -3.00 3.92 9.32
N ASN A 47 -2.53 2.99 10.17
CA ASN A 47 -1.24 3.12 10.83
C ASN A 47 -0.08 3.15 9.83
N LEU A 48 -0.12 2.28 8.82
CA LEU A 48 0.90 2.24 7.78
C LEU A 48 0.92 3.52 6.94
N ALA A 49 -0.24 4.07 6.62
CA ALA A 49 -0.32 5.34 5.89
C ALA A 49 0.25 6.52 6.70
N ILE A 50 -0.03 6.56 8.01
CA ILE A 50 0.57 7.55 8.91
C ILE A 50 2.09 7.36 8.96
N GLU A 51 2.59 6.14 9.14
CA GLU A 51 4.03 5.87 9.23
C GLU A 51 4.75 6.23 7.92
N LEU A 52 4.15 5.94 6.76
CA LEU A 52 4.66 6.36 5.45
C LEU A 52 4.75 7.89 5.33
N HIS A 53 3.74 8.61 5.81
CA HIS A 53 3.72 10.07 5.82
C HIS A 53 4.79 10.64 6.77
N GLU A 54 4.88 10.12 8.00
CA GLU A 54 5.87 10.57 9.00
C GLU A 54 7.31 10.34 8.55
N LYS A 55 7.57 9.28 7.77
CA LYS A 55 8.87 9.02 7.13
C LYS A 55 9.12 9.84 5.86
N GLY A 56 8.16 10.67 5.45
CA GLY A 56 8.25 11.51 4.24
C GLY A 56 8.27 10.72 2.94
N ILE A 57 7.82 9.46 2.94
CA ILE A 57 7.83 8.60 1.76
C ILE A 57 6.77 9.07 0.77
N LEU A 58 5.59 9.46 1.25
CA LEU A 58 4.49 9.96 0.41
C LEU A 58 4.81 11.30 -0.27
N ASP A 59 5.74 12.09 0.28
CA ASP A 59 6.15 13.37 -0.31
C ASP A 59 7.32 13.20 -1.29
N ARG A 60 8.00 12.05 -1.27
CA ARG A 60 9.18 11.78 -2.11
C ARG A 60 8.80 11.40 -3.55
N TYR A 61 7.61 10.86 -3.76
CA TYR A 61 7.18 10.25 -5.01
C TYR A 61 5.88 10.86 -5.50
#